data_AF-A0A9D1MAN7-F1
#
_entry.id   AF-A0A9D1MAN7-F1
#
_cell.length_a   1.000
_cell.length_b   1.000
_cell.length_c   1.000
_cell.angle_alpha   90.00
_cell.angle_beta   90.00
_cell.angle_gamma   90.00
#
_symmetry.space_group_name_H-M   'P 1'
#
loop_
_entity.id
_entity.type
_entity.pdbx_description
1 polymer ?
#
loop_
_entity_poly.entity_id
_entity_poly.type
_entity_poly.pdbx_seq_one_letter_code
_entity_poly.pdbx_strand_id
1 'polypeptide(L)'
;MDRKQLKRCVMLSAAAAAGLYGFATGKGPFNKARFKEQHDALSRYVDNNYPDCSYTSIAASGTGWMSSVRRRGRTVAVVYFSKSPDGVYVFTESKTAL
;
A
#
# COMPACT_ATOMS: atom_id res chain seq x y z
N MET A 1 11.91 -1.70 -40.42
CA MET A 1 11.44 -0.92 -39.25
C MET A 1 12.55 0.01 -38.80
N ASP A 2 12.31 1.32 -38.72
CA ASP A 2 13.34 2.31 -38.38
C ASP A 2 13.82 2.15 -36.92
N ARG A 3 15.10 2.40 -36.64
CA ARG A 3 15.72 2.25 -35.31
C ARG A 3 15.02 3.10 -34.25
N LYS A 4 14.48 4.26 -34.62
CA LYS A 4 13.66 5.11 -33.74
C LYS A 4 12.31 4.48 -33.40
N GLN A 5 11.66 3.81 -34.37
CA GLN A 5 10.40 3.10 -34.14
C GLN A 5 10.60 1.87 -33.26
N LEU A 6 11.67 1.10 -33.46
CA LEU A 6 12.02 -0.03 -32.60
C LEU A 6 12.24 0.42 -31.14
N LYS A 7 13.00 1.50 -30.92
CA LYS A 7 13.22 2.05 -29.56
C LYS A 7 11.91 2.49 -28.89
N ARG A 8 11.00 3.12 -29.65
CA ARG A 8 9.68 3.52 -29.13
C ARG A 8 8.82 2.31 -28.77
N CYS A 9 8.76 1.30 -29.62
CA CYS A 9 8.02 0.08 -29.33
C CYS A 9 8.57 -0.63 -28.08
N VAL A 10 9.90 -0.78 -27.97
CA VAL A 10 10.53 -1.40 -26.79
C VAL A 10 10.24 -0.60 -25.52
N MET A 11 10.33 0.73 -25.56
CA MET A 11 9.97 1.61 -24.43
C MET A 11 8.50 1.43 -24.01
N LEU A 12 7.57 1.44 -24.98
CA LEU A 12 6.14 1.30 -24.70
C LEU A 12 5.82 -0.09 -24.12
N SER A 13 6.41 -1.14 -24.67
CA SER A 13 6.25 -2.51 -24.15
C SER A 13 6.81 -2.63 -22.72
N ALA A 14 7.97 -2.03 -22.44
CA ALA A 14 8.56 -2.03 -21.11
C ALA A 14 7.70 -1.23 -20.10
N ALA A 15 7.17 -0.08 -20.51
CA ALA A 15 6.27 0.73 -19.70
C ALA A 15 4.96 0.00 -19.38
N ALA A 16 4.38 -0.69 -20.38
CA ALA A 16 3.19 -1.51 -20.20
C ALA A 16 3.44 -2.68 -19.22
N ALA A 17 4.56 -3.39 -19.37
CA ALA A 17 4.95 -4.47 -18.47
C ALA A 17 5.16 -3.97 -17.03
N ALA A 18 5.82 -2.82 -16.84
CA ALA A 18 6.00 -2.19 -15.54
C ALA A 18 4.67 -1.77 -14.92
N GLY A 19 3.74 -1.24 -15.73
CA GLY A 19 2.37 -0.90 -15.30
C GLY A 19 1.58 -2.11 -14.82
N LEU A 20 1.58 -3.20 -15.61
CA LEU A 20 0.91 -4.46 -15.24
C LEU A 20 1.50 -5.09 -13.97
N TYR A 21 2.83 -5.10 -13.86
CA TYR A 21 3.51 -5.57 -12.66
C TYR A 21 3.16 -4.71 -11.43
N GLY A 22 3.14 -3.38 -11.59
CA GLY A 22 2.73 -2.44 -10.55
C GLY A 22 1.28 -2.64 -10.10
N PHE A 23 0.38 -2.91 -11.04
CA PHE A 23 -1.02 -3.24 -10.75
C PHE A 23 -1.15 -4.54 -9.96
N ALA A 24 -0.49 -5.62 -10.42
CA ALA A 24 -0.55 -6.92 -9.77
C ALA A 24 0.03 -6.90 -8.34
N THR A 25 1.13 -6.18 -8.15
CA THR A 25 1.82 -6.05 -6.85
C THR A 25 1.24 -4.95 -5.96
N GLY A 26 0.29 -4.15 -6.46
CA GLY A 26 -0.29 -3.03 -5.73
C GLY A 26 0.72 -1.93 -5.40
N LYS A 27 1.71 -1.68 -6.26
CA LYS A 27 2.71 -0.62 -6.05
C LYS A 27 2.23 0.73 -6.59
N GLY A 28 2.65 1.80 -5.90
CA GLY A 28 2.39 3.17 -6.33
C GLY A 28 0.89 3.49 -6.45
N PRO A 29 0.42 4.05 -7.59
CA PRO A 29 -0.96 4.50 -7.74
C PRO A 29 -1.99 3.35 -7.68
N PHE A 30 -1.57 2.13 -7.96
CA PHE A 30 -2.44 0.95 -7.95
C PHE A 30 -2.69 0.38 -6.55
N ASN A 31 -1.94 0.82 -5.54
CA ASN A 31 -2.08 0.35 -4.15
C ASN A 31 -3.50 0.57 -3.63
N LYS A 32 -4.03 1.78 -3.82
CA LYS A 32 -5.37 2.16 -3.36
C LYS A 32 -6.47 1.31 -4.01
N ALA A 33 -6.33 1.00 -5.30
CA ALA A 33 -7.28 0.16 -6.02
C ALA A 33 -7.17 -1.31 -5.58
N ARG A 34 -5.95 -1.83 -5.44
CA ARG A 34 -5.68 -3.22 -5.09
C ARG A 34 -6.10 -3.57 -3.66
N PHE A 35 -5.91 -2.64 -2.73
CA PHE A 35 -6.13 -2.80 -1.28
C PHE A 35 -7.28 -1.92 -0.78
N LYS A 36 -8.32 -1.70 -1.60
CA LYS A 36 -9.40 -0.77 -1.28
C LYS A 36 -10.05 -1.05 0.08
N GLU A 37 -10.42 -2.31 0.32
CA GLU A 37 -11.08 -2.70 1.58
C GLU A 37 -10.17 -2.51 2.79
N GLN A 38 -8.88 -2.84 2.62
CA GLN A 38 -7.86 -2.66 3.65
C GLN A 38 -7.63 -1.17 3.96
N HIS A 39 -7.68 -0.30 2.94
CA HIS A 39 -7.62 1.15 3.12
C HIS A 39 -8.83 1.67 3.90
N ASP A 40 -10.03 1.18 3.59
CA ASP A 40 -11.26 1.59 4.28
C ASP A 40 -11.24 1.17 5.76
N ALA A 41 -10.71 -0.01 6.08
CA ALA A 41 -10.55 -0.49 7.45
C ALA A 41 -9.43 0.27 8.20
N LEU A 42 -8.28 0.44 7.56
CA LEU A 42 -7.12 1.10 8.14
C LEU A 42 -7.36 2.60 8.37
N SER A 43 -8.07 3.29 7.47
CA SER A 43 -8.38 4.71 7.67
C SER A 43 -9.23 4.91 8.92
N ARG A 44 -10.29 4.11 9.10
CA ARG A 44 -11.13 4.16 10.31
C ARG A 44 -10.32 3.88 11.58
N TYR A 45 -9.41 2.91 11.51
CA TYR A 45 -8.54 2.61 12.65
C TYR A 45 -7.61 3.78 12.97
N VAL A 46 -6.95 4.37 11.97
CA VAL A 46 -6.02 5.51 12.16
C VAL A 46 -6.78 6.74 12.64
N ASP A 47 -7.91 7.08 12.04
CA ASP A 47 -8.72 8.25 12.41
C ASP A 47 -9.17 8.18 13.88
N ASN A 48 -9.49 6.98 14.38
CA ASN A 48 -9.94 6.78 15.76
C ASN A 48 -8.79 6.75 16.79
N ASN A 49 -7.62 6.23 16.44
CA ASN A 49 -6.52 5.99 17.40
C ASN A 49 -5.39 7.04 17.31
N TYR A 50 -5.24 7.68 16.15
CA TYR A 50 -4.13 8.55 15.80
C TYR A 50 -4.62 9.84 15.14
N PRO A 51 -5.21 10.79 15.90
CA PRO A 51 -5.63 12.08 15.35
C PRO A 51 -4.43 12.82 14.72
N ASP A 52 -4.70 13.49 13.61
CA ASP A 52 -3.74 14.24 12.80
C ASP A 52 -2.56 13.41 12.24
N CYS A 53 -2.74 12.10 12.13
CA CYS A 53 -1.79 11.21 11.48
C CYS A 53 -2.27 10.77 10.10
N SER A 54 -1.31 10.48 9.23
CA SER A 54 -1.54 9.78 7.96
C SER A 54 -0.89 8.40 8.02
N TYR A 55 -1.07 7.59 6.98
CA TYR A 55 -0.42 6.30 6.88
C TYR A 55 0.13 6.07 5.47
N THR A 56 1.12 5.18 5.35
CA THR A 56 1.76 4.87 4.06
C THR A 56 0.95 3.88 3.23
N SER A 57 1.35 3.64 1.97
CA SER A 57 0.83 2.53 1.18
C SER A 57 0.80 1.22 1.96
N ILE A 58 -0.24 0.42 1.73
CA ILE A 58 -0.42 -0.87 2.38
C ILE A 58 0.47 -1.90 1.69
N ALA A 59 1.24 -2.65 2.47
CA ALA A 59 2.04 -3.76 1.96
C ALA A 59 1.48 -5.09 2.45
N ALA A 60 1.53 -6.13 1.63
CA ALA A 60 1.23 -7.49 2.06
C ALA A 60 2.36 -7.99 2.98
N SER A 61 2.01 -8.61 4.11
CA SER A 61 2.96 -9.14 5.08
C SER A 61 2.43 -10.47 5.66
N GLY A 62 3.02 -11.58 5.23
CA GLY A 62 2.57 -12.92 5.61
C GLY A 62 1.09 -13.16 5.23
N THR A 63 0.27 -13.50 6.22
CA THR A 63 -1.18 -13.73 6.06
C THR A 63 -2.02 -12.44 6.14
N GLY A 64 -1.39 -11.28 6.32
CA GLY A 64 -2.08 -10.01 6.47
C GLY A 64 -1.40 -8.87 5.72
N TRP A 65 -1.52 -7.68 6.30
CA TRP A 65 -1.08 -6.43 5.72
C TRP A 65 -0.37 -5.57 6.76
N MET A 66 0.45 -4.64 6.29
CA MET A 66 1.12 -3.67 7.13
C MET A 66 1.09 -2.28 6.53
N SER A 67 1.12 -1.27 7.40
CA SER A 67 1.33 0.12 7.03
C SER A 67 1.99 0.90 8.18
N SER A 68 2.73 1.95 7.86
CA SER A 68 3.32 2.85 8.84
C SER A 68 2.45 4.08 9.04
N VAL A 69 2.06 4.35 10.28
CA VAL A 69 1.38 5.59 10.67
C VAL A 69 2.44 6.68 10.85
N ARG A 70 2.18 7.84 10.27
CA ARG A 70 3.08 8.98 10.24
C ARG A 70 2.44 10.24 10.80
N ARG A 71 3.19 10.96 11.62
CA ARG A 71 2.86 12.30 12.08
C ARG A 71 3.95 13.25 11.61
N ARG A 72 3.59 14.27 10.83
CA ARG A 72 4.54 15.29 10.30
C ARG A 72 5.80 14.66 9.67
N GLY A 73 5.62 13.58 8.90
CA GLY A 73 6.70 12.88 8.20
C GLY A 73 7.49 11.85 9.02
N ARG A 74 7.28 11.77 10.35
CA ARG A 74 7.92 10.76 11.21
C ARG A 74 7.00 9.57 11.43
N THR A 75 7.53 8.34 11.36
CA THR A 75 6.79 7.13 11.73
C THR A 75 6.58 7.12 13.24
N VAL A 76 5.32 7.02 13.68
CA VAL A 76 4.93 6.93 15.09
C VAL A 76 4.57 5.51 15.49
N ALA A 77 4.01 4.74 14.56
CA ALA A 77 3.66 3.35 14.77
C ALA A 77 3.73 2.58 13.45
N VAL A 78 4.01 1.27 13.55
CA VAL A 78 3.82 0.33 12.45
C VAL A 78 2.62 -0.53 12.81
N VAL A 79 1.60 -0.52 11.95
CA VAL A 79 0.36 -1.26 12.14
C VAL A 79 0.37 -2.46 11.23
N TYR A 80 0.26 -3.64 11.83
CA TYR A 80 0.00 -4.91 11.19
C TYR A 80 -1.47 -5.24 11.36
N PHE A 81 -2.12 -5.77 10.33
CA PHE A 81 -3.52 -6.13 10.43
C PHE A 81 -3.87 -7.28 9.50
N SER A 82 -4.83 -8.09 9.93
CA SER A 82 -5.34 -9.24 9.18
C SER A 82 -6.87 -9.25 9.25
N LYS A 83 -7.48 -9.98 8.33
CA LYS A 83 -8.93 -10.16 8.29
C LYS A 83 -9.25 -11.55 8.82
N SER A 84 -10.05 -11.63 9.87
CA SER A 84 -10.54 -12.90 10.41
C SER A 84 -11.48 -13.58 9.40
N PRO A 85 -11.72 -14.90 9.51
CA PRO A 85 -12.71 -15.59 8.69
C PRO A 85 -14.11 -14.97 8.75
N ASP A 86 -14.46 -14.37 9.89
CA ASP A 86 -15.74 -13.68 10.12
C ASP A 86 -15.81 -12.27 9.48
N GLY A 87 -14.73 -11.85 8.81
CA GLY A 87 -14.66 -10.58 8.12
C GLY A 87 -14.25 -9.39 8.99
N VAL A 88 -13.87 -9.62 10.25
CA VAL A 88 -13.42 -8.58 11.18
C VAL A 88 -11.93 -8.31 10.99
N TYR A 89 -11.54 -7.04 10.95
CA TYR A 89 -10.13 -6.65 10.90
C TYR A 89 -9.55 -6.61 12.31
N VAL A 90 -8.47 -7.36 12.52
CA VAL A 90 -7.68 -7.36 13.76
C VAL A 90 -6.42 -6.56 13.53
N PHE A 91 -6.16 -5.58 14.38
CA PHE A 91 -5.02 -4.67 14.29
C PHE A 91 -4.03 -4.95 15.42
N THR A 92 -2.74 -4.89 15.10
CA THR A 92 -1.63 -5.03 16.03
C THR A 92 -0.60 -3.97 15.69
N GLU A 93 -0.23 -3.16 16.67
CA GLU A 93 0.72 -2.07 16.45
C GLU A 93 2.03 -2.31 17.20
N SER A 94 3.12 -1.89 16.56
CA SER A 94 4.41 -1.70 17.21
C SER A 94 4.66 -0.19 17.27
N LYS A 95 4.61 0.36 18.48
CA LYS A 95 4.96 1.76 18.70
C LYS A 95 6.46 1.92 18.53
N THR A 96 6.85 2.85 17.66
CA THR A 96 8.26 3.24 17.58
C THR A 96 8.48 4.20 18.75
N ALA A 97 9.34 3.83 19.70
CA ALA A 97 9.75 4.73 20.76
C ALA A 97 10.37 5.98 20.11
N LEU A 98 9.71 7.12 20.30
CA LEU A 98 10.22 8.45 19.93
C LEU A 98 10.80 9.11 21.17
#